data_AF-A0A4Y4D604-F1
#
_entry.id   AF-A0A4Y4D604-F1
#
_cell.length_a   1.000
_cell.length_b   1.000
_cell.length_c   1.000
_cell.angle_alpha   90.00
_cell.angle_beta   90.00
_cell.angle_gamma   90.00
#
_symmetry.space_group_name_H-M   'P 1'
#
loop_
_entity.id
_entity.type
_entity.pdbx_description
1 polymer ?
#
loop_
_entity_poly.entity_id
_entity_poly.type
_entity_poly.pdbx_seq_one_letter_code
_entity_poly.pdbx_strand_id
1 'polypeptide(L)' 'MTATHTDDPWTAEILDHAAQAVGAPDLIRLRPGLFALRFEVMKVRSARGAVQHLLAQGKIRPGDTVVDSSSGI' A
#
# COMPACT_ATOMS: atom_id res chain seq x y z
N MET A 1 2.77 -18.74 14.30
CA MET A 1 1.96 -19.47 13.32
C MET A 1 2.36 -18.91 11.96
N THR A 2 3.28 -19.60 11.29
CA THR A 2 4.01 -19.11 10.13
C THR A 2 3.14 -19.32 8.90
N ALA A 3 2.72 -18.24 8.23
CA ALA A 3 2.06 -18.35 6.94
C ALA A 3 3.07 -18.89 5.93
N THR A 4 2.83 -20.11 5.47
CA THR A 4 3.54 -20.72 4.35
C THR A 4 3.27 -19.89 3.10
N HIS A 5 4.29 -19.20 2.62
CA HIS A 5 4.33 -18.66 1.26
C HIS A 5 4.20 -19.86 0.32
N THR A 6 3.07 -19.97 -0.37
CA THR A 6 2.82 -21.03 -1.34
C THR A 6 3.70 -20.79 -2.57
N ASP A 7 4.65 -21.71 -2.83
CA ASP A 7 5.60 -21.70 -3.94
C ASP A 7 4.93 -22.02 -5.30
N ASP A 8 3.84 -21.34 -5.66
CA ASP A 8 3.38 -21.25 -7.05
C ASP A 8 3.75 -19.87 -7.60
N PRO A 9 4.76 -19.78 -8.49
CA PRO A 9 5.20 -18.49 -9.04
C PRO A 9 4.14 -17.82 -9.93
N TRP A 10 3.01 -18.48 -10.19
CA TRP A 10 1.92 -17.97 -11.01
C TRP A 10 0.63 -17.68 -10.23
N THR A 11 0.57 -17.92 -8.91
CA THR A 11 -0.55 -17.45 -8.09
C THR A 11 -0.39 -15.96 -7.81
N ALA A 12 -1.00 -15.12 -8.67
CA ALA A 12 -1.14 -13.70 -8.41
C ALA A 12 -2.23 -13.46 -7.36
N GLU A 13 -1.96 -12.60 -6.37
CA GLU A 13 -2.99 -12.06 -5.50
C GLU A 13 -3.96 -11.20 -6.33
N ILE A 14 -5.26 -11.50 -6.25
CA ILE A 14 -6.30 -10.64 -6.86
C ILE A 14 -6.56 -9.49 -5.90
N LEU A 15 -6.27 -8.27 -6.36
CA LEU A 15 -6.43 -7.05 -5.58
C LEU A 15 -7.69 -6.29 -6.05
N ASP A 16 -8.53 -5.89 -5.10
CA ASP A 16 -9.81 -5.22 -5.38
C ASP A 16 -9.65 -3.76 -5.85
N HIS A 17 -8.48 -3.15 -5.63
CA HIS A 17 -8.24 -1.75 -5.95
C HIS A 17 -6.79 -1.49 -6.38
N ALA A 18 -6.58 -0.72 -7.45
CA ALA A 18 -5.25 -0.40 -7.98
C ALA A 18 -4.28 0.17 -6.93
N ALA A 19 -4.79 0.99 -5.99
CA ALA A 19 -4.01 1.54 -4.89
C ALA A 19 -3.41 0.49 -3.92
N GLN A 20 -3.93 -0.74 -3.91
CA GLN A 20 -3.28 -1.86 -3.21
C GLN A 20 -2.04 -2.32 -3.97
N ALA A 21 -2.16 -2.47 -5.29
CA ALA A 21 -1.08 -2.95 -6.15
C ALA A 21 0.09 -1.95 -6.17
N VAL A 22 -0.16 -0.72 -6.60
CA VAL A 22 0.92 0.28 -6.81
C VAL A 22 1.50 0.83 -5.50
N GLY A 23 0.79 0.62 -4.38
CA GLY A 23 1.24 1.01 -3.04
C GLY A 23 1.98 -0.08 -2.27
N ALA A 24 1.98 -1.33 -2.75
CA ALA A 24 2.69 -2.42 -2.11
C ALA A 24 4.21 -2.28 -2.34
N PRO A 25 5.04 -2.35 -1.28
CA PRO A 25 6.48 -2.36 -1.46
C PRO A 25 7.05 -3.76 -1.63
N ASP A 26 8.09 -3.87 -2.45
CA ASP A 26 8.99 -5.02 -2.43
C ASP A 26 9.94 -4.91 -1.23
N LEU A 27 10.04 -5.97 -0.43
CA LEU A 27 11.05 -6.07 0.64
C LEU A 27 12.33 -6.69 0.08
N ILE A 28 13.36 -5.87 -0.05
CA ILE A 28 14.63 -6.27 -0.68
C ILE A 28 15.72 -6.32 0.40
N ARG A 29 16.37 -7.48 0.57
CA ARG A 29 17.54 -7.60 1.45
C ARG A 29 18.77 -7.03 0.75
N LEU A 30 19.44 -6.04 1.35
CA LEU A 30 20.67 -5.47 0.81
C LEU A 30 21.92 -6.16 1.38
N ARG A 31 21.90 -6.48 2.68
CA ARG A 31 22.95 -7.20 3.42
C ARG A 31 22.36 -7.78 4.72
N PRO A 32 23.09 -8.59 5.51
CA PRO A 32 22.58 -9.07 6.80
C PRO A 32 22.12 -7.90 7.68
N GLY A 33 20.88 -7.97 8.17
CA GLY A 33 20.28 -6.94 9.01
C GLY A 33 19.86 -5.64 8.31
N LEU A 34 20.01 -5.51 6.99
CA LEU A 34 19.60 -4.32 6.23
C LEU A 34 18.66 -4.68 5.08
N PHE A 35 17.49 -4.06 5.07
CA PHE A 35 16.46 -4.22 4.06
C PHE A 35 16.04 -2.86 3.49
N ALA A 36 15.64 -2.86 2.23
CA ALA A 36 15.01 -1.74 1.55
C ALA A 36 13.55 -2.08 1.23
N LEU A 37 12.70 -1.06 1.27
CA LEU A 37 11.34 -1.12 0.72
C LEU A 37 11.34 -0.35 -0.60
N ARG A 38 11.09 -1.04 -1.71
CA ARG A 38 10.98 -0.42 -3.03
C ARG A 38 9.50 -0.27 -3.37
N PHE A 39 9.04 0.96 -3.48
CA PHE A 39 7.67 1.28 -3.89
C PHE A 39 7.64 1.57 -5.38
N GLU A 40 6.58 1.16 -6.06
CA GLU A 40 6.24 1.71 -7.38
C GLU A 40 5.75 3.15 -7.22
N VAL A 41 4.76 3.36 -6.33
CA VAL A 41 4.25 4.70 -6.00
C VAL A 41 4.12 4.86 -4.49
N MET A 42 5.16 5.41 -3.85
CA MET A 42 5.22 5.55 -2.38
C MET A 42 4.06 6.39 -1.81
N LYS A 43 3.68 7.50 -2.48
CA LYS A 43 2.64 8.42 -1.99
C LYS A 43 1.26 7.76 -1.91
N VAL A 44 0.98 6.77 -2.76
CA VAL A 44 -0.31 6.05 -2.74
C VAL A 44 -0.52 5.29 -1.43
N ARG A 45 0.54 4.70 -0.86
CA ARG A 45 0.44 3.99 0.42
C ARG A 45 -0.01 4.92 1.55
N SER A 46 0.61 6.08 1.66
CA SER A 46 0.29 7.07 2.71
C SER A 46 -1.11 7.67 2.51
N ALA A 47 -1.46 8.07 1.29
CA ALA A 47 -2.79 8.64 0.98
C ALA A 47 -3.92 7.64 1.26
N ARG A 48 -3.76 6.38 0.82
CA ARG A 48 -4.74 5.31 1.09
C ARG A 48 -4.93 5.08 2.59
N GLY A 49 -3.83 5.02 3.35
CA GLY A 49 -3.89 4.88 4.80
C GLY A 49 -4.64 6.03 5.49
N ALA A 50 -4.39 7.27 5.08
CA ALA A 50 -5.07 8.44 5.61
C ALA A 50 -6.58 8.41 5.31
N VAL A 51 -6.98 8.11 4.07
CA VAL A 51 -8.40 8.01 3.67
C VAL A 51 -9.10 6.89 4.45
N GLN A 52 -8.48 5.71 4.57
CA GLN A 52 -9.03 4.60 5.35
C GLN A 52 -9.22 4.96 6.82
N HIS A 53 -8.24 5.66 7.41
CA HIS A 53 -8.32 6.11 8.79
C HIS A 53 -9.49 7.10 8.99
N LEU A 54 -9.63 8.09 8.12
CA LEU A 54 -10.70 9.10 8.19
C LEU A 54 -12.09 8.48 7.98
N LEU A 55 -12.22 7.52 7.05
CA LEU A 55 -13.45 6.74 6.85
C LEU A 55 -13.80 5.93 8.10
N ALA A 56 -12.82 5.21 8.68
CA ALA A 56 -13.03 4.41 9.90
C ALA A 56 -13.46 5.26 11.10
N GLN A 57 -12.99 6.51 11.18
CA GLN A 57 -13.40 7.47 12.21
C GLN A 57 -14.73 8.19 11.91
N GLY A 58 -15.35 7.94 10.75
CA GLY A 58 -16.55 8.64 10.30
C GLY A 58 -16.34 10.14 10.04
N LYS A 59 -15.09 10.57 9.82
CA LYS A 59 -14.76 11.98 9.52
C LYS A 59 -15.07 12.36 8.07
N ILE A 60 -15.03 11.38 7.18
CA ILE A 60 -15.44 11.48 5.79
C ILE A 60 -16.31 10.26 5.43
N ARG A 61 -17.03 10.34 4.32
CA ARG A 61 -17.89 9.30 3.77
C ARG A 61 -17.65 9.14 2.27
N PRO A 62 -18.05 8.02 1.66
CA PRO A 62 -18.02 7.87 0.20
C PRO A 62 -18.76 9.04 -0.48
N GLY A 63 -18.10 9.69 -1.44
CA GLY A 63 -18.62 10.87 -2.15
C GLY A 63 -18.15 12.21 -1.58
N ASP A 64 -17.61 12.25 -0.36
CA ASP A 64 -17.01 13.48 0.18
C ASP A 64 -15.73 13.85 -0.61
N THR A 65 -15.47 15.15 -0.74
CA THR A 65 -14.23 15.64 -1.35
C THR A 65 -13.10 15.68 -0.32
N VAL A 66 -11.95 15.11 -0.68
CA VAL A 66 -10.72 15.15 0.13
C VAL A 66 -9.69 15.98 -0.63
N VAL A 67 -9.04 16.91 0.07
CA VAL A 67 -8.00 17.77 -0.49
C VAL A 67 -6.71 17.55 0.29
N ASP A 68 -5.63 17.27 -0.43
CA ASP A 68 -4.28 17.17 0.11
C ASP A 68 -3.34 18.07 -0.70
N SER A 69 -2.44 18.76 -0.02
CA SER A 69 -1.39 19.55 -0.67
C SER A 69 -0.15 18.69 -0.79
N SER A 70 0.12 18.20 -1.99
CA SER A 70 1.34 17.46 -2.31
C SER A 70 2.14 18.21 -3.37
N SER A 71 3.47 18.05 -3.35
CA SER A 71 4.39 18.69 -4.30
C SER A 71 4.33 18.11 -5.73
N GLY A 72 3.32 17.31 -6.09
CA GLY A 72 3.34 16.49 -7.31
C GLY A 72 4.29 15.30 -7.19
N ILE A 73 4.41 14.49 -8.27
CA ILE A 73 5.07 13.17 -8.37
C ILE A 73 6.26 12.95 -7.42
#